data_AF-A0AA95IWT7-F1
#
_entry.id   AF-A0AA95IWT7-F1
#
_cell.length_a   1.000
_cell.length_b   1.000
_cell.length_c   1.000
_cell.angle_alpha   90.00
_cell.angle_beta   90.00
_cell.angle_gamma   90.00
#
_symmetry.space_group_name_H-M   'P 1'
#
loop_
_entity.id
_entity.type
_entity.pdbx_description
1 polymer ?
#
loop_
_entity_poly.entity_id
_entity_poly.type
_entity_poly.pdbx_seq_one_letter_code
_entity_poly.pdbx_strand_id
1 'polypeptide(L)' 'MEIEIRGNEIFSDKDFHNQLAKALNVEQYYGKNLDALWDLLSFNIERPLNYYLAKF' A
#
# COMPACT_ATOMS: atom_id res chain seq x y z
N MET A 1 9.35 4.99 7.98
CA MET A 1 9.06 3.57 7.64
C MET A 1 9.31 3.34 6.16
N GLU A 2 9.83 2.17 5.80
CA GLU A 2 10.09 1.77 4.40
C GLU A 2 9.19 0.57 4.06
N ILE A 3 8.50 0.66 2.93
CA ILE A 3 7.58 -0.37 2.45
C ILE A 3 8.01 -0.77 1.05
N GLU A 4 8.24 -2.07 0.86
CA GLU A 4 8.54 -2.64 -0.45
C GLU A 4 7.26 -3.10 -1.14
N ILE A 5 7.05 -2.62 -2.37
CA ILE A 5 5.96 -3.05 -3.25
C ILE A 5 6.58 -3.68 -4.49
N ARG A 6 6.21 -4.93 -4.77
CA ARG A 6 6.69 -5.72 -5.92
C ARG A 6 5.87 -5.38 -7.16
N GLY A 7 6.34 -4.41 -7.93
CA GLY A 7 5.65 -3.93 -9.14
C GLY A 7 5.45 -5.00 -10.22
N ASN A 8 6.34 -5.99 -10.29
CA ASN A 8 6.22 -7.13 -11.21
C ASN A 8 5.13 -8.14 -10.82
N GLU A 9 4.57 -8.04 -9.61
CA GLU A 9 3.46 -8.86 -9.12
C GLU A 9 2.12 -8.10 -9.15
N ILE A 10 2.07 -6.92 -9.79
CA ILE A 10 0.85 -6.09 -9.91
C ILE A 10 0.30 -6.20 -11.32
N PHE A 11 -0.84 -6.89 -11.46
CA PHE A 11 -1.56 -7.04 -12.73
C PHE A 11 -2.91 -6.31 -12.72
N SER A 12 -3.32 -5.82 -11.54
CA SER A 12 -4.53 -5.04 -11.30
C SER A 12 -4.33 -4.10 -10.12
N ASP A 13 -5.17 -3.07 -10.01
CA ASP A 13 -5.17 -2.15 -8.86
C ASP A 13 -5.36 -2.89 -7.53
N LYS A 14 -6.11 -4.01 -7.56
CA LYS A 14 -6.36 -4.84 -6.38
C LYS A 14 -5.07 -5.53 -5.88
N ASP A 15 -4.15 -5.87 -6.77
CA ASP A 15 -2.87 -6.48 -6.39
C ASP A 15 -2.00 -5.49 -5.63
N PHE A 16 -1.97 -4.22 -6.07
CA PHE A 16 -1.33 -3.14 -5.33
C PHE A 16 -1.95 -3.00 -3.92
N HIS A 17 -3.27 -2.91 -3.85
CA HIS A 17 -3.98 -2.77 -2.58
C HIS A 17 -3.73 -3.95 -1.62
N ASN A 18 -3.61 -5.18 -2.14
CA ASN A 18 -3.29 -6.36 -1.33
C ASN A 18 -1.86 -6.29 -0.77
N GLN A 19 -0.86 -5.93 -1.61
CA GLN A 19 0.53 -5.81 -1.17
C GLN A 19 0.68 -4.70 -0.12
N LEU A 20 0.08 -3.54 -0.37
CA LEU A 20 0.11 -2.42 0.57
C LEU A 20 -0.53 -2.76 1.91
N ALA A 21 -1.71 -3.38 1.88
CA ALA A 21 -2.41 -3.75 3.11
C ALA A 21 -1.60 -4.72 3.97
N LYS A 22 -0.94 -5.70 3.32
CA LYS A 22 -0.07 -6.67 3.96
C LYS A 22 1.18 -6.02 4.55
N ALA A 23 1.82 -5.10 3.82
CA ALA A 23 3.00 -4.41 4.31
C ALA A 23 2.71 -3.52 5.52
N LEU A 24 1.48 -3.02 5.63
CA LEU A 24 1.03 -2.16 6.72
C LEU A 24 0.25 -2.90 7.82
N ASN A 25 0.03 -4.22 7.67
CA ASN A 25 -0.75 -5.06 8.60
C ASN A 25 -2.18 -4.52 8.85
N VAL A 26 -2.84 -4.07 7.78
CA VAL A 26 -4.18 -3.46 7.79
C VAL A 26 -5.22 -4.25 6.99
N GLU A 27 -4.92 -5.50 6.62
CA GLU A 27 -5.74 -6.28 5.67
C GLU A 27 -7.20 -6.46 6.10
N GLN A 28 -7.47 -6.49 7.41
CA GLN A 28 -8.80 -6.76 7.94
C GLN A 28 -9.79 -5.60 7.76
N TYR A 29 -9.31 -4.36 7.68
CA TYR A 29 -10.15 -3.14 7.65
C TYR A 29 -9.88 -2.23 6.45
N TYR A 30 -8.95 -2.61 5.57
CA TYR A 30 -8.63 -1.84 4.38
C TYR A 30 -9.57 -2.14 3.21
N GLY A 31 -10.27 -1.11 2.72
CA GLY A 31 -11.30 -1.22 1.67
C GLY A 31 -10.81 -1.52 0.24
N LYS A 32 -9.49 -1.50 0.00
CA LYS A 32 -8.86 -1.83 -1.31
C LYS A 32 -9.41 -1.02 -2.50
N ASN A 33 -9.61 0.28 -2.26
CA ASN A 33 -10.02 1.26 -3.27
C ASN A 33 -9.28 2.59 -3.02
N LEU A 34 -9.48 3.56 -3.91
CA LEU A 34 -8.80 4.85 -3.84
C LEU A 34 -9.20 5.69 -2.62
N ASP A 35 -10.46 5.61 -2.17
CA ASP A 35 -10.92 6.32 -0.97
C ASP A 35 -10.23 5.76 0.28
N ALA A 36 -10.18 4.43 0.43
CA ALA A 36 -9.48 3.78 1.54
C ALA A 36 -7.97 4.02 1.49
N LEU A 37 -7.38 4.12 0.29
CA LEU A 37 -5.97 4.49 0.12
C LEU A 37 -5.73 5.92 0.62
N TRP A 38 -6.61 6.85 0.26
CA TRP A 38 -6.54 8.22 0.72
C TRP A 38 -6.64 8.29 2.24
N ASP A 39 -7.61 7.60 2.85
CA ASP A 39 -7.77 7.57 4.31
C ASP A 39 -6.51 7.01 5.00
N LEU A 40 -5.99 5.89 4.49
CA LEU A 40 -4.80 5.24 5.01
C LEU A 40 -3.62 6.21 4.97
N LEU A 41 -3.30 6.77 3.79
CA LEU A 41 -2.15 7.67 3.57
C LEU A 41 -2.29 9.01 4.30
N SER A 42 -3.50 9.45 4.60
CA SER A 42 -3.75 10.75 5.21
C SER A 42 -3.65 10.71 6.73
N PHE A 43 -4.14 9.63 7.36
CA PHE A 43 -4.41 9.65 8.80
C PHE A 43 -3.71 8.55 9.61
N ASN A 44 -3.39 7.40 9.01
CA ASN A 44 -3.17 6.17 9.77
C ASN A 44 -1.78 5.53 9.55
N ILE A 45 -0.77 6.34 9.18
CA ILE A 45 0.60 5.86 8.95
C ILE A 45 1.62 6.78 9.63
N GLU A 46 2.59 6.17 10.31
CA GLU A 46 3.71 6.86 10.94
C GLU A 46 4.60 7.53 9.87
N ARG A 47 4.91 8.81 10.09
CA ARG A 47 5.69 9.63 9.15
C ARG A 47 7.12 9.85 9.67
N PRO A 48 8.12 9.99 8.78
CA PRO A 48 8.04 10.07 7.31
C PRO A 48 7.86 8.71 6.63
N LEU A 49 7.21 8.73 5.47
CA LEU A 49 6.90 7.56 4.67
C LEU A 49 7.53 7.69 3.30
N ASN A 50 8.41 6.76 2.96
CA ASN A 50 9.10 6.70 1.67
C ASN A 50 8.62 5.48 0.90
N TYR A 51 8.15 5.67 -0.33
CA TYR A 51 7.75 4.59 -1.24
C TYR A 51 8.74 4.50 -2.41
N TYR A 52 9.20 3.29 -2.71
CA TYR A 52 10.02 3.01 -3.88
C TYR A 52 9.38 1.88 -4.69
N LEU A 53 9.16 2.13 -5.98
CA LEU A 53 8.87 1.09 -6.95
C LEU A 53 10.20 0.52 -7.42
N ALA A 54 10.48 -0.74 -7.06
CA ALA A 54 11.65 -1.43 -7.58
C ALA A 54 11.48 -1.62 -9.10
N LYS A 55 12.23 -0.83 -9.88
CA LYS A 55 12.41 -1.06 -11.32
C LYS A 55 13.47 -2.13 -11.52
N PHE A 56 13.20 -3.03 -12.46
CA PHE A 56 14.22 -3.79 -13.18
C PHE A 56 14.55 -3.05 -14.48
#